data_AF-A0A6P4YMX8-F1
#
_entry.id   AF-A0A6P4YMX8-F1
#
_cell.length_a   1.000
_cell.length_b   1.000
_cell.length_c   1.000
_cell.angle_alpha   90.00
_cell.angle_beta   90.00
_cell.angle_gamma   90.00
#
_symmetry.space_group_name_H-M   'P 1'
#
loop_
_entity.id
_entity.type
_entity.pdbx_description
1 polymer ?
#
loop_
_entity_poly.entity_id
_entity_poly.type
_entity_poly.pdbx_seq_one_letter_code
_entity_poly.pdbx_strand_id
1 'polypeptide(L)'
;MSVQLLVVDHPPASDPGQMDESTELTGEGELESPTRPAGEEEDGETSPCAPEHGSDQPGSAEQVDSDVPDVQKDSDEEYDTDLETGDERRDYDPVCEMKRVYLELCERTGVVPASYFLRHVASEVLDMSYHGLGAMGARCIAIPLHTNTYITQLSLEDNWLCGEGGKHIADMLKENCYISELNLANNKLGSVGAQAICEMLQENTTLKALNLAGNEFRDKDGQLFVDALQNNYQLKEVNLSYNLFSDGEHIGNAIAANDSMVQLDLSWNQLRGKGALAICNGLKLNTTLKCLDVSWNGFADEGALGFAEALKFNNVLTSLDITNNRITYQGAAYLAKGVAENDTLKSLRVGKNPVMMKGALQLLDAVRINSRTALELLDLTDVLLSPEFIQLLEEVKEKHPDFRIQHGGVAGEIAQKIKRANPMLVLRDALRQTHSRLIDFFKSFDKEGNLTVTVEEFKAGLQREDIHLDPIQLWDLFRALDRDEDGMVNYGDLLRAEREMLLEKWAKEHQERLQAEQESRIHEALLKELE
;
A
#
# COMPACT_ATOMS: atom_id res chain seq x y z
N MET A 1 -1.03 -21.77 65.18
CA MET A 1 -0.65 -20.51 65.84
C MET A 1 -0.70 -19.42 64.79
N SER A 2 -1.49 -18.39 65.05
CA SER A 2 -1.85 -17.29 64.15
C SER A 2 -0.66 -16.37 63.84
N VAL A 3 -0.53 -15.92 62.59
CA VAL A 3 0.12 -14.63 62.27
C VAL A 3 -0.65 -13.96 61.13
N GLN A 4 -0.88 -12.66 61.32
CA GLN A 4 -1.86 -11.78 60.68
C GLN A 4 -1.38 -11.14 59.37
N LEU A 5 -2.38 -10.66 58.62
CA LEU A 5 -2.36 -9.70 57.52
C LEU A 5 -1.48 -8.46 57.78
N LEU A 6 -0.92 -7.91 56.70
CA LEU A 6 -0.68 -6.46 56.55
C LEU A 6 -1.13 -6.02 55.14
N VAL A 7 -2.33 -5.43 55.13
CA VAL A 7 -2.83 -4.51 54.11
C VAL A 7 -2.27 -3.13 54.45
N VAL A 8 -1.76 -2.39 53.47
CA VAL A 8 -1.35 -0.99 53.65
C VAL A 8 -2.38 -0.10 53.00
N ASP A 9 -3.09 0.63 53.84
CA ASP A 9 -4.08 1.66 53.52
C ASP A 9 -3.41 2.96 53.01
N HIS A 10 -4.06 3.60 52.03
CA HIS A 10 -3.95 5.04 51.77
C HIS A 10 -5.22 5.73 52.24
N PRO A 11 -5.08 6.82 53.03
CA PRO A 11 -5.94 8.00 52.82
C PRO A 11 -5.24 9.32 53.22
N PRO A 12 -5.92 10.50 53.18
CA PRO A 12 -6.93 10.99 52.23
C PRO A 12 -6.63 12.42 51.71
N ALA A 13 -7.51 12.89 50.82
CA ALA A 13 -7.63 14.26 50.35
C ALA A 13 -8.10 15.26 51.43
N SER A 14 -7.67 16.52 51.30
CA SER A 14 -8.20 17.69 52.01
C SER A 14 -8.10 18.95 51.12
N ASP A 15 -9.25 19.50 50.76
CA ASP A 15 -9.47 20.91 50.38
C ASP A 15 -9.42 21.77 51.68
N PRO A 16 -9.07 23.08 51.70
CA PRO A 16 -10.03 24.13 51.31
C PRO A 16 -9.42 25.49 50.82
N GLY A 17 -10.28 26.37 50.27
CA GLY A 17 -10.31 27.77 50.74
C GLY A 17 -10.27 28.89 49.69
N GLN A 18 -11.43 29.54 49.51
CA GLN A 18 -11.66 30.84 48.88
C GLN A 18 -11.10 32.02 49.71
N MET A 19 -10.77 33.14 49.05
CA MET A 19 -11.06 34.56 49.37
C MET A 19 -10.13 35.44 48.51
N ASP A 20 -10.62 36.17 47.49
CA ASP A 20 -11.25 37.51 47.54
C ASP A 20 -10.21 38.65 47.66
N GLU A 21 -10.05 39.45 46.60
CA GLU A 21 -10.29 40.91 46.60
C GLU A 21 -9.67 41.66 45.41
N SER A 22 -10.52 42.54 44.91
CA SER A 22 -10.46 43.55 43.86
C SER A 22 -9.32 44.57 43.96
N THR A 23 -8.88 45.12 42.83
CA THR A 23 -8.52 46.54 42.69
C THR A 23 -8.66 47.00 41.24
N GLU A 24 -9.43 48.07 41.05
CA GLU A 24 -9.60 48.85 39.82
C GLU A 24 -8.37 49.74 39.56
N LEU A 25 -8.07 50.03 38.28
CA LEU A 25 -8.12 51.38 37.66
C LEU A 25 -7.22 51.51 36.40
N THR A 26 -7.89 51.89 35.29
CA THR A 26 -7.50 52.85 34.24
C THR A 26 -6.26 52.64 33.35
N GLY A 27 -6.47 52.76 32.03
CA GLY A 27 -5.42 53.20 31.10
C GLY A 27 -5.61 52.80 29.62
N GLU A 28 -6.39 53.60 28.90
CA GLU A 28 -6.43 53.94 27.46
C GLU A 28 -5.48 53.28 26.43
N GLY A 29 -6.00 53.07 25.21
CA GLY A 29 -5.20 52.84 24.00
C GLY A 29 -6.02 52.45 22.77
N GLU A 30 -6.17 53.40 21.84
CA GLU A 30 -7.03 53.47 20.64
C GLU A 30 -6.72 52.47 19.51
N LEU A 31 -7.74 52.16 18.68
CA LEU A 31 -7.74 51.70 17.27
C LEU A 31 -9.25 51.64 16.88
N GLU A 32 -9.79 52.02 15.72
CA GLU A 32 -9.28 52.50 14.43
C GLU A 32 -10.51 52.89 13.56
N SER A 33 -10.26 53.39 12.34
CA SER A 33 -11.13 53.62 11.17
C SER A 33 -11.58 55.07 10.93
N PRO A 34 -12.04 55.44 9.70
CA PRO A 34 -11.82 54.88 8.36
C PRO A 34 -11.47 55.98 7.32
N THR A 35 -11.19 55.64 6.04
CA THR A 35 -11.86 56.27 4.87
C THR A 35 -11.44 55.70 3.50
N ARG A 36 -12.48 55.49 2.68
CA ARG A 36 -12.62 55.26 1.21
C ARG A 36 -12.53 56.61 0.43
N PRO A 37 -12.87 56.74 -0.88
CA PRO A 37 -12.58 55.97 -2.12
C PRO A 37 -12.28 56.89 -3.38
N ALA A 38 -12.22 56.30 -4.59
CA ALA A 38 -12.83 56.75 -5.89
C ALA A 38 -11.93 57.01 -7.13
N GLY A 39 -12.47 56.64 -8.31
CA GLY A 39 -12.20 57.17 -9.69
C GLY A 39 -11.26 56.32 -10.56
N GLU A 40 -11.73 55.63 -11.64
CA GLU A 40 -11.78 56.07 -13.07
C GLU A 40 -10.36 56.18 -13.70
N GLU A 41 -10.00 55.80 -14.93
CA GLU A 41 -10.49 55.19 -16.17
C GLU A 41 -9.19 54.92 -17.01
N GLU A 42 -9.15 53.92 -17.89
CA GLU A 42 -8.56 54.01 -19.27
C GLU A 42 -8.35 52.60 -19.90
N ASP A 43 -9.14 52.39 -20.96
CA ASP A 43 -8.87 51.82 -22.29
C ASP A 43 -7.78 50.77 -22.54
N GLY A 44 -8.15 49.76 -23.35
CA GLY A 44 -7.21 48.83 -23.98
C GLY A 44 -7.84 47.60 -24.63
N GLU A 45 -8.67 47.84 -25.64
CA GLU A 45 -9.16 46.95 -26.71
C GLU A 45 -8.75 45.45 -26.69
N THR A 46 -9.77 44.60 -26.53
CA THR A 46 -9.77 43.23 -27.05
C THR A 46 -10.65 43.18 -28.28
N SER A 47 -10.20 42.48 -29.33
CA SER A 47 -11.09 42.03 -30.41
C SER A 47 -10.81 40.57 -30.79
N PRO A 48 -11.85 39.82 -31.20
CA PRO A 48 -11.82 38.37 -31.25
C PRO A 48 -12.00 37.79 -32.66
N CYS A 49 -11.81 36.47 -32.75
CA CYS A 49 -12.47 35.51 -33.64
C CYS A 49 -12.31 35.59 -35.18
N ALA A 50 -11.89 34.43 -35.70
CA ALA A 50 -12.21 33.83 -37.01
C ALA A 50 -13.74 33.82 -37.30
N PRO A 51 -14.31 33.38 -38.47
CA PRO A 51 -13.87 32.19 -39.22
C PRO A 51 -14.23 32.07 -40.74
N GLU A 52 -13.91 30.86 -41.27
CA GLU A 52 -14.53 30.05 -42.35
C GLU A 52 -14.16 30.15 -43.85
N HIS A 53 -13.66 28.99 -44.35
CA HIS A 53 -13.95 28.20 -45.58
C HIS A 53 -14.02 28.86 -46.98
N GLY A 54 -13.58 28.26 -48.09
CA GLY A 54 -13.13 26.90 -48.45
C GLY A 54 -12.94 26.74 -49.98
N SER A 55 -12.83 25.49 -50.45
CA SER A 55 -12.64 24.95 -51.83
C SER A 55 -11.18 24.80 -52.32
N ASP A 56 -10.73 23.77 -53.03
CA ASP A 56 -11.21 22.41 -53.38
C ASP A 56 -9.99 21.63 -53.98
N GLN A 57 -10.02 20.28 -53.94
CA GLN A 57 -8.99 19.29 -54.34
C GLN A 57 -8.92 19.00 -55.89
N PRO A 58 -8.37 17.87 -56.42
CA PRO A 58 -6.97 17.35 -56.50
C PRO A 58 -6.55 16.81 -57.92
N GLY A 59 -5.32 16.26 -58.07
CA GLY A 59 -4.82 15.43 -59.21
C GLY A 59 -3.58 16.06 -59.88
N SER A 60 -2.55 15.39 -60.43
CA SER A 60 -2.27 14.01 -60.85
C SER A 60 -0.74 13.88 -61.13
N ALA A 61 -0.26 12.66 -61.36
CA ALA A 61 1.13 12.25 -61.62
C ALA A 61 1.76 12.74 -62.93
N GLU A 62 3.11 12.79 -63.01
CA GLU A 62 4.03 12.48 -64.15
C GLU A 62 5.50 12.83 -63.74
N GLN A 63 6.40 11.86 -63.51
CA GLN A 63 7.47 11.39 -64.42
C GLN A 63 8.20 12.47 -65.25
N VAL A 64 9.50 12.69 -64.98
CA VAL A 64 10.54 12.91 -66.01
C VAL A 64 11.87 12.31 -65.56
N ASP A 65 12.53 11.68 -66.53
CA ASP A 65 13.68 10.78 -66.51
C ASP A 65 15.03 11.51 -66.73
N SER A 66 16.10 10.77 -66.45
CA SER A 66 17.47 10.78 -67.02
C SER A 66 18.30 12.07 -67.09
N ASP A 67 19.49 12.06 -66.46
CA ASP A 67 20.77 11.99 -67.20
C ASP A 67 22.00 11.96 -66.28
N VAL A 68 22.86 10.95 -66.50
CA VAL A 68 24.24 10.83 -65.97
C VAL A 68 25.18 10.86 -67.18
N PRO A 69 26.36 11.51 -67.09
CA PRO A 69 27.57 10.71 -67.34
C PRO A 69 28.78 11.06 -66.45
N ASP A 70 29.29 10.01 -65.83
CA ASP A 70 30.68 9.54 -65.66
C ASP A 70 31.88 10.49 -65.93
N VAL A 71 32.73 10.68 -64.91
CA VAL A 71 34.16 11.01 -65.04
C VAL A 71 34.96 10.26 -63.96
N GLN A 72 35.91 9.43 -64.40
CA GLN A 72 36.86 8.70 -63.55
C GLN A 72 38.12 9.52 -63.22
N LYS A 73 38.59 9.33 -61.97
CA LYS A 73 39.96 9.22 -61.42
C LYS A 73 41.05 10.26 -61.73
N ASP A 74 41.60 10.83 -60.64
CA ASP A 74 43.01 10.77 -60.20
C ASP A 74 43.03 11.19 -58.69
N SER A 75 43.43 10.32 -57.73
CA SER A 75 44.73 10.25 -57.01
C SER A 75 45.20 11.61 -56.45
N ASP A 76 45.51 11.88 -55.19
CA ASP A 76 45.87 11.14 -53.97
C ASP A 76 45.59 12.09 -52.78
N GLU A 77 45.18 11.60 -51.61
CA GLU A 77 45.87 11.89 -50.34
C GLU A 77 45.28 11.01 -49.22
N GLU A 78 46.12 10.04 -48.89
CA GLU A 78 46.13 9.16 -47.74
C GLU A 78 46.12 9.98 -46.43
N TYR A 79 44.97 10.05 -45.77
CA TYR A 79 44.90 10.37 -44.34
C TYR A 79 44.70 9.07 -43.55
N ASP A 80 45.77 8.28 -43.50
CA ASP A 80 45.94 7.21 -42.52
C ASP A 80 46.01 7.87 -41.13
N THR A 81 44.86 7.89 -40.46
CA THR A 81 44.80 8.07 -39.01
C THR A 81 44.61 6.71 -38.36
N ASP A 82 45.58 5.83 -38.61
CA ASP A 82 45.80 4.63 -37.82
C ASP A 82 46.32 5.04 -36.43
N LEU A 83 45.42 5.56 -35.60
CA LEU A 83 45.53 5.43 -34.16
C LEU A 83 45.07 4.02 -33.80
N GLU A 84 45.88 3.03 -34.17
CA GLU A 84 45.89 1.74 -33.49
C GLU A 84 46.46 1.95 -32.07
N THR A 85 45.65 2.55 -31.19
CA THR A 85 45.84 2.32 -29.77
C THR A 85 45.59 0.84 -29.56
N GLY A 86 46.66 0.07 -29.37
CA GLY A 86 46.65 -1.34 -29.01
C GLY A 86 46.06 -1.60 -27.62
N ASP A 87 44.91 -1.01 -27.32
CA ASP A 87 44.00 -1.53 -26.32
C ASP A 87 43.15 -2.57 -27.01
N GLU A 88 43.33 -3.83 -26.60
CA GLU A 88 42.35 -4.88 -26.77
C GLU A 88 40.98 -4.27 -26.44
N ARG A 89 40.14 -3.98 -27.46
CA ARG A 89 38.78 -3.51 -27.25
C ARG A 89 38.04 -4.61 -26.52
N ARG A 90 38.08 -4.59 -25.18
CA ARG A 90 37.21 -5.42 -24.34
C ARG A 90 35.80 -5.03 -24.72
N ASP A 91 35.03 -5.99 -25.20
CA ASP A 91 33.60 -5.80 -25.43
C ASP A 91 33.00 -5.20 -24.16
N TYR A 92 32.42 -4.00 -24.27
CA TYR A 92 31.83 -3.30 -23.14
C TYR A 92 30.61 -4.10 -22.67
N ASP A 93 30.74 -4.77 -21.53
CA ASP A 93 29.63 -5.44 -20.85
C ASP A 93 29.15 -4.55 -19.68
N PRO A 94 28.00 -3.87 -19.81
CA PRO A 94 27.45 -3.02 -18.76
C PRO A 94 27.26 -3.75 -17.43
N VAL A 95 26.96 -5.06 -17.48
CA VAL A 95 26.73 -5.87 -16.30
C VAL A 95 28.03 -6.14 -15.55
N CYS A 96 29.12 -6.45 -16.26
CA CYS A 96 30.43 -6.59 -15.65
C CYS A 96 30.91 -5.28 -15.03
N GLU A 97 30.66 -4.14 -15.68
CA GLU A 97 31.05 -2.83 -15.15
C GLU A 97 30.26 -2.47 -13.88
N MET A 98 28.94 -2.68 -13.85
CA MET A 98 28.13 -2.48 -12.65
C MET A 98 28.62 -3.33 -11.47
N LYS A 99 28.98 -4.60 -11.71
CA LYS A 99 29.53 -5.49 -10.68
C LYS A 99 30.87 -4.99 -10.17
N ARG A 100 31.74 -4.51 -11.07
CA ARG A 100 33.05 -3.95 -10.72
C ARG A 100 32.90 -2.71 -9.84
N VAL A 101 32.05 -1.77 -10.24
CA VAL A 101 31.76 -0.54 -9.49
C VAL A 101 31.19 -0.87 -8.10
N TYR A 102 30.25 -1.81 -8.02
CA TYR A 102 29.68 -2.26 -6.75
C TYR A 102 30.74 -2.81 -5.78
N LEU A 103 31.60 -3.72 -6.27
CA LEU A 103 32.66 -4.33 -5.46
C LEU A 103 33.68 -3.29 -4.97
N GLU A 104 34.09 -2.37 -5.85
CA GLU A 104 35.02 -1.28 -5.50
C GLU A 104 34.41 -0.35 -4.44
N LEU A 105 33.12 0.00 -4.56
CA LEU A 105 32.42 0.82 -3.58
C LEU A 105 32.30 0.12 -2.22
N CYS A 106 31.97 -1.17 -2.22
CA CYS A 106 31.87 -1.95 -1.00
C CYS A 106 33.23 -2.01 -0.27
N GLU A 107 34.32 -2.26 -1.01
CA GLU A 107 35.68 -2.25 -0.46
C GLU A 107 36.05 -0.89 0.14
N ARG A 108 35.78 0.21 -0.58
CA ARG A 108 36.10 1.56 -0.12
C ARG A 108 35.28 2.03 1.08
N THR A 109 34.04 1.55 1.22
CA THR A 109 33.13 1.93 2.31
C THR A 109 33.16 0.95 3.48
N GLY A 110 33.87 -0.17 3.36
CA GLY A 110 33.91 -1.23 4.37
C GLY A 110 32.61 -2.03 4.48
N VAL A 111 31.74 -1.95 3.46
CA VAL A 111 30.50 -2.74 3.39
C VAL A 111 30.83 -4.12 2.85
N VAL A 112 30.25 -5.18 3.44
CA VAL A 112 30.39 -6.54 2.92
C VAL A 112 29.53 -6.67 1.65
N PRO A 113 30.10 -7.00 0.48
CA PRO A 113 29.33 -7.12 -0.75
C PRO A 113 28.26 -8.20 -0.64
N ALA A 114 27.04 -7.87 -1.01
CA ALA A 114 25.95 -8.83 -1.14
C ALA A 114 26.11 -9.63 -2.43
N SER A 115 26.43 -10.91 -2.30
CA SER A 115 26.52 -11.83 -3.45
C SER A 115 25.21 -11.97 -4.21
N TYR A 116 24.07 -11.72 -3.57
CA TYR A 116 22.76 -11.73 -4.20
C TYR A 116 22.63 -10.62 -5.25
N PHE A 117 23.04 -9.39 -4.92
CA PHE A 117 23.04 -8.25 -5.85
C PHE A 117 23.86 -8.56 -7.11
N LEU A 118 25.08 -9.09 -6.93
CA LEU A 118 25.97 -9.48 -8.04
C LEU A 118 25.36 -10.53 -8.98
N ARG A 119 24.45 -11.38 -8.48
CA ARG A 119 23.79 -12.41 -9.28
C ARG A 119 22.56 -11.88 -10.03
N HIS A 120 21.89 -10.87 -9.49
CA HIS A 120 20.59 -10.39 -9.99
C HIS A 120 20.62 -8.95 -10.54
N VAL A 121 21.78 -8.34 -10.70
CA VAL A 121 21.90 -6.98 -11.29
C VAL A 121 21.41 -6.88 -12.74
N ALA A 122 21.27 -8.01 -13.44
CA ALA A 122 20.72 -8.09 -14.79
C ALA A 122 19.30 -8.69 -14.84
N SER A 123 18.67 -8.88 -13.67
CA SER A 123 17.29 -9.36 -13.55
C SER A 123 16.31 -8.18 -13.62
N GLU A 124 15.08 -8.46 -14.03
CA GLU A 124 13.99 -7.47 -14.02
C GLU A 124 13.54 -7.10 -12.59
N VAL A 125 13.49 -8.10 -11.72
CA VAL A 125 13.12 -7.96 -10.31
C VAL A 125 14.35 -8.15 -9.43
N LEU A 126 14.67 -7.13 -8.63
CA LEU A 126 15.71 -7.19 -7.62
C LEU A 126 15.09 -7.09 -6.22
N ASP A 127 14.96 -8.24 -5.58
CA ASP A 127 14.53 -8.34 -4.18
C ASP A 127 15.75 -8.52 -3.26
N MET A 128 16.02 -7.49 -2.47
CA MET A 128 17.12 -7.41 -1.51
C MET A 128 16.57 -7.17 -0.09
N SER A 129 15.35 -7.62 0.19
CA SER A 129 14.69 -7.45 1.50
C SER A 129 15.42 -8.22 2.61
N TYR A 130 15.42 -7.70 3.84
CA TYR A 130 15.97 -8.38 5.04
C TYR A 130 17.49 -8.69 5.00
N HIS A 131 18.28 -7.93 4.23
CA HIS A 131 19.73 -8.13 4.10
C HIS A 131 20.58 -7.29 5.06
N GLY A 132 19.96 -6.38 5.83
CA GLY A 132 20.66 -5.51 6.77
C GLY A 132 21.68 -4.59 6.12
N LEU A 133 21.37 -4.06 4.93
CA LEU A 133 22.30 -3.25 4.12
C LEU A 133 22.82 -2.00 4.85
N GLY A 134 21.97 -1.36 5.64
CA GLY A 134 22.24 -0.06 6.25
C GLY A 134 22.39 1.07 5.22
N ALA A 135 22.60 2.29 5.69
CA ALA A 135 22.73 3.48 4.83
C ALA A 135 23.87 3.34 3.79
N MET A 136 25.02 2.79 4.19
CA MET A 136 26.16 2.62 3.29
C MET A 136 25.97 1.48 2.30
N GLY A 137 25.28 0.41 2.68
CA GLY A 137 24.88 -0.63 1.73
C GLY A 137 23.93 -0.09 0.67
N ALA A 138 22.93 0.72 1.07
CA ALA A 138 22.07 1.47 0.13
C ALA A 138 22.88 2.32 -0.83
N ARG A 139 23.88 3.07 -0.33
CA ARG A 139 24.77 3.86 -1.21
C ARG A 139 25.50 2.99 -2.22
N CYS A 140 26.02 1.83 -1.79
CA CYS A 140 26.78 0.94 -2.66
C CYS A 140 25.92 0.35 -3.76
N ILE A 141 24.65 0.04 -3.51
CA ILE A 141 23.72 -0.45 -4.55
C ILE A 141 23.16 0.68 -5.41
N ALA A 142 22.92 1.87 -4.85
CA ALA A 142 22.34 3.01 -5.57
C ALA A 142 23.20 3.45 -6.76
N ILE A 143 24.53 3.49 -6.58
CA ILE A 143 25.44 4.01 -7.61
C ILE A 143 25.43 3.12 -8.88
N PRO A 144 25.60 1.79 -8.81
CA PRO A 144 25.44 0.94 -9.99
C PRO A 144 24.01 0.95 -10.57
N LEU A 145 22.98 1.10 -9.72
CA LEU A 145 21.59 1.12 -10.18
C LEU A 145 21.22 2.38 -10.95
N HIS A 146 21.96 3.48 -10.76
CA HIS A 146 21.76 4.72 -11.52
C HIS A 146 21.82 4.51 -13.04
N THR A 147 22.71 3.63 -13.54
CA THR A 147 22.82 3.30 -14.97
C THR A 147 22.16 1.98 -15.34
N ASN A 148 21.43 1.35 -14.41
CA ASN A 148 20.82 0.05 -14.64
C ASN A 148 19.55 0.19 -15.49
N THR A 149 19.50 -0.55 -16.59
CA THR A 149 18.39 -0.55 -17.54
C THR A 149 17.56 -1.84 -17.51
N TYR A 150 17.88 -2.75 -16.59
CA TYR A 150 17.26 -4.09 -16.51
C TYR A 150 16.17 -4.13 -15.44
N ILE A 151 16.43 -3.54 -14.28
CA ILE A 151 15.57 -3.64 -13.10
C ILE A 151 14.41 -2.66 -13.22
N THR A 152 13.19 -3.20 -13.18
CA THR A 152 11.93 -2.45 -13.14
C THR A 152 11.30 -2.47 -11.75
N GLN A 153 11.56 -3.52 -10.97
CA GLN A 153 11.05 -3.70 -9.61
C GLN A 153 12.19 -3.84 -8.60
N LEU A 154 12.25 -2.94 -7.62
CA LEU A 154 13.28 -2.91 -6.59
C LEU A 154 12.66 -3.03 -5.19
N SER A 155 12.98 -4.10 -4.46
CA SER A 155 12.64 -4.23 -3.04
C SER A 155 13.87 -4.15 -2.15
N LEU A 156 13.82 -3.22 -1.20
CA LEU A 156 14.82 -3.01 -0.15
C LEU A 156 14.16 -3.02 1.23
N GLU A 157 13.05 -3.74 1.39
CA GLU A 157 12.32 -3.82 2.66
C GLU A 157 13.20 -4.29 3.83
N ASP A 158 13.02 -3.65 4.99
CA ASP A 158 13.67 -4.01 6.26
C ASP A 158 15.19 -4.22 6.16
N ASN A 159 15.87 -3.18 5.69
CA ASN A 159 17.32 -3.13 5.54
C ASN A 159 17.99 -2.07 6.42
N TRP A 160 17.23 -1.44 7.31
CA TRP A 160 17.69 -0.35 8.20
C TRP A 160 18.44 0.75 7.44
N LEU A 161 17.90 1.15 6.29
CA LEU A 161 18.54 2.18 5.45
C LEU A 161 18.67 3.52 6.18
N CYS A 162 17.76 3.82 7.10
CA CYS A 162 17.62 5.11 7.76
C CYS A 162 17.42 6.25 6.73
N GLY A 163 17.28 7.49 7.21
CA GLY A 163 17.09 8.64 6.32
C GLY A 163 18.21 8.84 5.28
N GLU A 164 19.47 8.61 5.66
CA GLU A 164 20.63 8.72 4.76
C GLU A 164 20.60 7.67 3.63
N GLY A 165 20.26 6.41 3.94
CA GLY A 165 20.11 5.38 2.92
C GLY A 165 18.94 5.67 1.99
N GLY A 166 17.81 6.14 2.53
CA GLY A 166 16.67 6.60 1.72
C GLY A 166 17.05 7.72 0.75
N LYS A 167 17.88 8.68 1.19
CA LYS A 167 18.41 9.73 0.33
C LYS A 167 19.23 9.19 -0.84
N HIS A 168 20.12 8.24 -0.61
CA HIS A 168 20.90 7.63 -1.70
C HIS A 168 20.02 6.93 -2.74
N ILE A 169 18.95 6.27 -2.30
CA ILE A 169 17.98 5.65 -3.22
C ILE A 169 17.18 6.72 -3.97
N ALA A 170 16.74 7.77 -3.29
CA ALA A 170 16.03 8.89 -3.90
C ALA A 170 16.89 9.58 -4.97
N ASP A 171 18.15 9.89 -4.67
CA ASP A 171 19.09 10.52 -5.62
C ASP A 171 19.30 9.64 -6.87
N MET A 172 19.34 8.32 -6.70
CA MET A 172 19.44 7.38 -7.83
C MET A 172 18.19 7.41 -8.72
N LEU A 173 17.00 7.44 -8.11
CA LEU A 173 15.72 7.42 -8.82
C LEU A 173 15.36 8.73 -9.52
N LYS A 174 15.99 9.85 -9.19
CA LYS A 174 15.84 11.08 -9.98
C LYS A 174 16.31 10.91 -11.42
N GLU A 175 17.28 10.02 -11.62
CA GLU A 175 17.97 9.85 -12.91
C GLU A 175 17.68 8.48 -13.53
N ASN A 176 17.43 7.45 -12.72
CA ASN A 176 17.00 6.16 -13.22
C ASN A 176 15.55 6.24 -13.74
N CYS A 177 15.38 5.89 -15.02
CA CYS A 177 14.09 5.94 -15.71
C CYS A 177 13.51 4.54 -16.05
N TYR A 178 14.00 3.49 -15.40
CA TYR A 178 13.57 2.11 -15.66
C TYR A 178 12.79 1.51 -14.49
N ILE A 179 13.13 1.88 -13.26
CA ILE A 179 12.42 1.42 -12.07
C ILE A 179 11.01 2.03 -12.04
N SER A 180 10.00 1.16 -12.06
CA SER A 180 8.59 1.51 -11.99
C SER A 180 7.95 1.12 -10.65
N GLU A 181 8.56 0.20 -9.90
CA GLU A 181 8.04 -0.25 -8.60
C GLU A 181 9.16 -0.25 -7.55
N LEU A 182 8.88 0.38 -6.41
CA LEU A 182 9.84 0.53 -5.34
C LEU A 182 9.23 0.15 -3.99
N ASN A 183 9.86 -0.80 -3.30
CA ASN A 183 9.54 -1.14 -1.92
C ASN A 183 10.68 -0.72 -0.97
N LEU A 184 10.38 0.28 -0.13
CA LEU A 184 11.25 0.79 0.94
C LEU A 184 10.62 0.60 2.32
N ALA A 185 9.69 -0.34 2.49
CA ALA A 185 9.02 -0.58 3.76
C ALA A 185 10.01 -0.91 4.90
N ASN A 186 9.64 -0.57 6.13
CA ASN A 186 10.35 -0.95 7.36
C ASN A 186 11.82 -0.52 7.44
N ASN A 187 12.19 0.63 6.86
CA ASN A 187 13.58 1.09 6.76
C ASN A 187 13.97 2.23 7.71
N LYS A 188 13.05 2.66 8.59
CA LYS A 188 13.26 3.77 9.54
C LYS A 188 13.73 5.05 8.84
N LEU A 189 13.15 5.35 7.67
CA LEU A 189 13.54 6.51 6.88
C LEU A 189 13.36 7.82 7.64
N GLY A 190 12.29 7.94 8.44
CA GLY A 190 11.96 9.15 9.19
C GLY A 190 11.83 10.38 8.30
N SER A 191 11.83 11.58 8.89
CA SER A 191 11.64 12.83 8.14
C SER A 191 12.70 13.10 7.08
N VAL A 192 13.95 12.69 7.31
CA VAL A 192 15.05 12.91 6.36
C VAL A 192 14.82 12.09 5.09
N GLY A 193 14.44 10.82 5.23
CA GLY A 193 14.09 10.00 4.08
C GLY A 193 12.77 10.43 3.43
N ALA A 194 11.77 10.88 4.22
CA ALA A 194 10.53 11.43 3.68
C ALA A 194 10.80 12.62 2.76
N GLN A 195 11.63 13.58 3.20
CA GLN A 195 12.00 14.73 2.39
C GLN A 195 12.68 14.31 1.09
N ALA A 196 13.69 13.43 1.16
CA ALA A 196 14.41 13.00 -0.04
C ALA A 196 13.50 12.27 -1.04
N ILE A 197 12.62 11.38 -0.56
CA ILE A 197 11.68 10.65 -1.42
C ILE A 197 10.64 11.59 -2.03
N CYS A 198 10.08 12.52 -1.26
CA CYS A 198 9.11 13.49 -1.77
C CYS A 198 9.72 14.45 -2.80
N GLU A 199 10.96 14.90 -2.60
CA GLU A 199 11.69 15.69 -3.60
C GLU A 199 11.93 14.87 -4.88
N MET A 200 12.31 13.60 -4.75
CA MET A 200 12.46 12.71 -5.91
C MET A 200 11.15 12.49 -6.66
N LEU A 201 10.02 12.34 -5.96
CA LEU A 201 8.71 12.15 -6.58
C LEU A 201 8.25 13.35 -7.41
N GLN A 202 8.76 14.55 -7.17
CA GLN A 202 8.43 15.72 -7.99
C GLN A 202 9.16 15.71 -9.35
N GLU A 203 10.29 15.02 -9.44
CA GLU A 203 11.14 14.94 -10.65
C GLU A 203 10.96 13.61 -11.38
N ASN A 204 10.73 12.52 -10.65
CA ASN A 204 10.61 11.18 -11.22
C ASN A 204 9.29 11.00 -11.96
N THR A 205 9.39 10.48 -13.18
CA THR A 205 8.27 10.27 -14.09
C THR A 205 8.01 8.80 -14.43
N THR A 206 8.68 7.88 -13.74
CA THR A 206 8.68 6.45 -14.10
C THR A 206 8.05 5.57 -13.04
N LEU A 207 8.11 5.99 -11.78
CA LEU A 207 7.60 5.26 -10.64
C LEU A 207 6.06 5.26 -10.65
N LYS A 208 5.50 4.05 -10.64
CA LYS A 208 4.05 3.78 -10.65
C LYS A 208 3.58 3.22 -9.32
N ALA A 209 4.40 2.42 -8.63
CA ALA A 209 4.06 1.88 -7.31
C ALA A 209 5.17 2.18 -6.30
N LEU A 210 4.77 2.68 -5.14
CA LEU A 210 5.67 3.05 -4.06
C LEU A 210 5.16 2.53 -2.71
N ASN A 211 5.94 1.63 -2.11
CA ASN A 211 5.69 1.14 -0.76
C ASN A 211 6.66 1.80 0.24
N LEU A 212 6.10 2.56 1.16
CA LEU A 212 6.79 3.25 2.26
C LEU A 212 6.22 2.87 3.63
N ALA A 213 5.61 1.71 3.76
CA ALA A 213 5.04 1.25 5.02
C ALA A 213 6.09 1.21 6.14
N GLY A 214 5.72 1.51 7.39
CA GLY A 214 6.60 1.26 8.54
C GLY A 214 7.87 2.12 8.61
N ASN A 215 7.81 3.39 8.19
CA ASN A 215 8.98 4.27 8.10
C ASN A 215 9.01 5.42 9.13
N GLU A 216 8.14 5.35 10.13
CA GLU A 216 8.04 6.30 11.24
C GLU A 216 7.71 7.74 10.81
N PHE A 217 7.02 7.91 9.67
CA PHE A 217 6.56 9.23 9.22
C PHE A 217 5.47 9.79 10.11
N ARG A 218 5.49 11.11 10.33
CA ARG A 218 4.60 11.83 11.25
C ARG A 218 3.90 12.99 10.54
N ASP A 219 3.01 13.67 11.25
CA ASP A 219 2.21 14.77 10.70
C ASP A 219 3.03 15.90 10.06
N LYS A 220 4.21 16.22 10.63
CA LYS A 220 5.13 17.22 10.04
C LYS A 220 5.65 16.85 8.65
N ASP A 221 5.66 15.56 8.33
CA ASP A 221 6.10 15.04 7.04
C ASP A 221 4.93 15.03 6.03
N GLY A 222 3.69 15.18 6.51
CA GLY A 222 2.48 15.15 5.70
C GLY A 222 2.46 16.22 4.60
N GLN A 223 2.96 17.43 4.88
CA GLN A 223 3.07 18.49 3.86
C GLN A 223 4.01 18.07 2.71
N LEU A 224 5.10 17.35 2.99
CA LEU A 224 6.02 16.90 1.95
C LEU A 224 5.33 15.93 0.99
N PHE A 225 4.50 15.03 1.53
CA PHE A 225 3.70 14.11 0.71
C PHE A 225 2.62 14.84 -0.09
N VAL A 226 2.01 15.90 0.45
CA VAL A 226 1.09 16.76 -0.31
C VAL A 226 1.78 17.33 -1.54
N ASP A 227 2.92 18.00 -1.32
CA ASP A 227 3.63 18.70 -2.39
C ASP A 227 4.12 17.72 -3.47
N ALA A 228 4.54 16.52 -3.06
CA ALA A 228 4.96 15.47 -3.98
C ALA A 228 3.77 14.89 -4.77
N LEU A 229 2.68 14.50 -4.09
CA LEU A 229 1.56 13.82 -4.72
C LEU A 229 0.69 14.76 -5.56
N GLN A 230 0.64 16.06 -5.25
CA GLN A 230 -0.05 17.05 -6.07
C GLN A 230 0.60 17.27 -7.43
N ASN A 231 1.93 17.09 -7.51
CA ASN A 231 2.69 17.33 -8.73
C ASN A 231 3.06 16.04 -9.48
N ASN A 232 2.80 14.87 -8.89
CA ASN A 232 3.08 13.58 -9.50
C ASN A 232 1.83 12.94 -10.13
N TYR A 233 1.88 12.78 -11.46
CA TYR A 233 0.78 12.23 -12.27
C TYR A 233 0.98 10.76 -12.69
N GLN A 234 2.12 10.17 -12.30
CA GLN A 234 2.53 8.83 -12.74
C GLN A 234 2.27 7.77 -11.68
N LEU A 235 2.39 8.15 -10.41
CA LEU A 235 2.23 7.27 -9.28
C LEU A 235 0.76 6.82 -9.14
N LYS A 236 0.54 5.52 -9.27
CA LYS A 236 -0.78 4.87 -9.22
C LYS A 236 -1.05 4.24 -7.86
N GLU A 237 -0.01 3.72 -7.21
CA GLU A 237 -0.15 2.95 -5.99
C GLU A 237 0.80 3.46 -4.93
N VAL A 238 0.24 3.80 -3.77
CA VAL A 238 1.01 4.35 -2.64
C VAL A 238 0.63 3.60 -1.37
N ASN A 239 1.64 3.00 -0.73
CA ASN A 239 1.49 2.43 0.60
C ASN A 239 2.21 3.28 1.65
N LEU A 240 1.44 3.90 2.54
CA LEU A 240 1.87 4.69 3.69
C LEU A 240 1.41 4.07 5.02
N SER A 241 1.07 2.78 5.02
CA SER A 241 0.62 2.07 6.21
C SER A 241 1.69 1.97 7.30
N TYR A 242 1.30 1.64 8.52
CA TYR A 242 2.22 1.45 9.65
C TYR A 242 3.12 2.68 9.94
N ASN A 243 2.66 3.88 9.60
CA ASN A 243 3.32 5.13 9.97
C ASN A 243 2.59 5.76 11.17
N LEU A 244 2.91 7.02 11.47
CA LEU A 244 2.45 7.74 12.66
C LEU A 244 1.67 9.00 12.28
N PHE A 245 0.95 8.97 11.15
CA PHE A 245 0.06 10.08 10.75
C PHE A 245 -1.16 10.14 11.67
N SER A 246 -1.45 11.30 12.24
CA SER A 246 -2.57 11.51 13.18
C SER A 246 -3.53 12.61 12.75
N ASP A 247 -3.02 13.71 12.20
CA ASP A 247 -3.83 14.90 11.87
C ASP A 247 -4.53 14.75 10.51
N GLY A 248 -3.99 13.96 9.59
CA GLY A 248 -4.63 13.58 8.32
C GLY A 248 -5.03 14.70 7.36
N GLU A 249 -5.00 15.98 7.78
CA GLU A 249 -5.44 17.14 7.00
C GLU A 249 -4.68 17.28 5.68
N HIS A 250 -3.35 17.21 5.78
CA HIS A 250 -2.46 17.20 4.63
C HIS A 250 -2.80 16.05 3.67
N ILE A 251 -2.92 14.83 4.19
CA ILE A 251 -3.21 13.65 3.35
C ILE A 251 -4.60 13.77 2.69
N GLY A 252 -5.61 14.29 3.40
CA GLY A 252 -6.93 14.58 2.83
C GLY A 252 -6.86 15.57 1.67
N ASN A 253 -6.08 16.64 1.82
CA ASN A 253 -5.83 17.62 0.75
C ASN A 253 -5.06 17.01 -0.43
N ALA A 254 -4.10 16.11 -0.17
CA ALA A 254 -3.39 15.38 -1.22
C ALA A 254 -4.34 14.48 -2.02
N ILE A 255 -5.22 13.74 -1.33
CA ILE A 255 -6.25 12.91 -1.97
C ILE A 255 -7.19 13.79 -2.81
N ALA A 256 -7.62 14.94 -2.29
CA ALA A 256 -8.52 15.84 -3.02
C ALA A 256 -7.93 16.37 -4.33
N ALA A 257 -6.62 16.66 -4.32
CA ALA A 257 -5.93 17.35 -5.41
C ALA A 257 -5.28 16.39 -6.42
N ASN A 258 -4.95 15.17 -6.01
CA ASN A 258 -4.33 14.19 -6.90
C ASN A 258 -5.38 13.55 -7.82
N ASP A 259 -5.06 13.44 -9.11
CA ASP A 259 -5.90 12.92 -10.18
C ASP A 259 -5.27 11.71 -10.91
N SER A 260 -4.26 11.09 -10.29
CA SER A 260 -3.48 10.01 -10.91
C SER A 260 -3.52 8.71 -10.13
N MET A 261 -3.61 8.80 -8.80
CA MET A 261 -3.55 7.70 -7.86
C MET A 261 -4.83 6.88 -7.90
N VAL A 262 -4.64 5.57 -7.89
CA VAL A 262 -5.69 4.55 -8.01
C VAL A 262 -5.83 3.78 -6.70
N GLN A 263 -4.71 3.52 -6.02
CA GLN A 263 -4.67 2.79 -4.75
C GLN A 263 -3.89 3.54 -3.68
N LEU A 264 -4.47 3.62 -2.49
CA LEU A 264 -3.85 4.24 -1.32
C LEU A 264 -4.08 3.38 -0.08
N ASP A 265 -2.99 2.98 0.56
CA ASP A 265 -3.01 2.29 1.85
C ASP A 265 -2.48 3.22 2.96
N LEU A 266 -3.35 3.55 3.90
CA LEU A 266 -3.12 4.35 5.11
C LEU A 266 -3.42 3.54 6.38
N SER A 267 -3.50 2.21 6.27
CA SER A 267 -3.80 1.34 7.40
C SER A 267 -2.76 1.46 8.51
N TRP A 268 -3.14 1.11 9.74
CA TRP A 268 -2.22 1.12 10.89
C TRP A 268 -1.51 2.46 11.14
N ASN A 269 -2.22 3.56 10.92
CA ASN A 269 -1.80 4.90 11.32
C ASN A 269 -2.54 5.33 12.60
N GLN A 270 -2.49 6.62 12.93
CA GLN A 270 -3.15 7.21 14.09
C GLN A 270 -4.25 8.20 13.68
N LEU A 271 -4.84 8.03 12.49
CA LEU A 271 -5.84 8.94 11.92
C LEU A 271 -7.13 8.91 12.75
N ARG A 272 -7.49 10.07 13.32
CA ARG A 272 -8.62 10.23 14.25
C ARG A 272 -9.24 11.62 14.14
N GLY A 273 -10.50 11.75 14.55
CA GLY A 273 -11.19 13.04 14.68
C GLY A 273 -11.11 13.87 13.39
N LYS A 274 -10.42 15.02 13.44
CA LYS A 274 -10.25 15.91 12.28
C LYS A 274 -9.56 15.24 11.10
N GLY A 275 -8.55 14.40 11.34
CA GLY A 275 -7.86 13.70 10.26
C GLY A 275 -8.70 12.68 9.55
N ALA A 276 -9.55 11.97 10.29
CA ALA A 276 -10.55 11.08 9.69
C ALA A 276 -11.50 11.85 8.77
N LEU A 277 -12.02 13.00 9.22
CA LEU A 277 -12.91 13.85 8.42
C LEU A 277 -12.21 14.46 7.20
N ALA A 278 -10.94 14.82 7.31
CA ALA A 278 -10.16 15.35 6.20
C ALA A 278 -10.00 14.31 5.07
N ILE A 279 -9.72 13.04 5.41
CA ILE A 279 -9.67 11.96 4.43
C ILE A 279 -11.03 11.79 3.74
N CYS A 280 -12.13 11.80 4.50
CA CYS A 280 -13.48 11.71 3.93
C CYS A 280 -13.81 12.88 2.98
N ASN A 281 -13.43 14.11 3.36
CA ASN A 281 -13.63 15.29 2.53
C ASN A 281 -12.77 15.25 1.26
N GLY A 282 -11.54 14.77 1.34
CA GLY A 282 -10.68 14.58 0.17
C GLY A 282 -11.25 13.54 -0.77
N LEU A 283 -11.69 12.39 -0.23
CA LEU A 283 -12.32 11.33 -0.99
C LEU A 283 -13.59 11.81 -1.71
N LYS A 284 -14.39 12.68 -1.10
CA LYS A 284 -15.59 13.26 -1.72
C LYS A 284 -15.28 14.01 -3.02
N LEU A 285 -14.11 14.64 -3.12
CA LEU A 285 -13.69 15.43 -4.29
C LEU A 285 -12.85 14.62 -5.28
N ASN A 286 -12.18 13.57 -4.81
CA ASN A 286 -11.30 12.77 -5.65
C ASN A 286 -12.08 11.98 -6.71
N THR A 287 -11.53 11.92 -7.92
CA THR A 287 -12.15 11.32 -9.11
C THR A 287 -11.35 10.16 -9.71
N THR A 288 -10.32 9.65 -9.03
CA THR A 288 -9.43 8.60 -9.57
C THR A 288 -9.17 7.43 -8.64
N LEU A 289 -9.24 7.66 -7.33
CA LEU A 289 -8.93 6.67 -6.30
C LEU A 289 -10.01 5.58 -6.28
N LYS A 290 -9.61 4.36 -6.60
CA LYS A 290 -10.48 3.18 -6.66
C LYS A 290 -10.40 2.33 -5.40
N CYS A 291 -9.24 2.29 -4.75
CA CYS A 291 -8.99 1.46 -3.58
C CYS A 291 -8.41 2.32 -2.44
N LEU A 292 -9.10 2.35 -1.31
CA LEU A 292 -8.65 3.03 -0.10
C LEU A 292 -8.69 2.06 1.08
N ASP A 293 -7.51 1.82 1.68
CA ASP A 293 -7.40 1.12 2.96
C ASP A 293 -7.04 2.12 4.07
N VAL A 294 -7.93 2.26 5.05
CA VAL A 294 -7.71 3.06 6.26
C VAL A 294 -7.96 2.20 7.51
N SER A 295 -7.83 0.88 7.39
CA SER A 295 -8.04 -0.05 8.48
C SER A 295 -7.09 0.20 9.65
N TRP A 296 -7.47 -0.24 10.86
CA TRP A 296 -6.65 -0.08 12.06
C TRP A 296 -6.29 1.37 12.42
N ASN A 297 -7.21 2.31 12.16
CA ASN A 297 -7.15 3.69 12.62
C ASN A 297 -8.20 3.95 13.73
N GLY A 298 -8.63 5.19 13.94
CA GLY A 298 -9.67 5.53 14.91
C GLY A 298 -10.70 6.50 14.37
N PHE A 299 -11.30 6.17 13.22
CA PHE A 299 -12.33 7.00 12.58
C PHE A 299 -13.61 7.15 13.42
N ALA A 300 -13.98 6.13 14.21
CA ALA A 300 -15.21 6.12 15.02
C ALA A 300 -16.49 6.42 14.20
N ASP A 301 -17.60 6.71 14.87
CA ASP A 301 -18.88 6.98 14.20
C ASP A 301 -18.89 8.29 13.40
N GLU A 302 -18.05 9.26 13.79
CA GLU A 302 -17.90 10.54 13.08
C GLU A 302 -17.23 10.34 11.71
N GLY A 303 -16.16 9.56 11.64
CA GLY A 303 -15.54 9.19 10.37
C GLY A 303 -16.46 8.32 9.51
N ALA A 304 -17.25 7.43 10.12
CA ALA A 304 -18.27 6.64 9.42
C ALA A 304 -19.37 7.52 8.79
N LEU A 305 -19.79 8.60 9.48
CA LEU A 305 -20.67 9.62 8.91
C LEU A 305 -19.98 10.35 7.74
N GLY A 306 -18.71 10.74 7.89
CA GLY A 306 -17.93 11.35 6.81
C GLY A 306 -17.83 10.46 5.57
N PHE A 307 -17.57 9.16 5.73
CA PHE A 307 -17.57 8.21 4.62
C PHE A 307 -18.96 8.06 4.00
N ALA A 308 -20.02 8.02 4.80
CA ALA A 308 -21.37 7.97 4.26
C ALA A 308 -21.69 9.19 3.40
N GLU A 309 -21.23 10.38 3.79
CA GLU A 309 -21.33 11.58 2.97
C GLU A 309 -20.46 11.51 1.72
N ALA A 310 -19.21 11.05 1.84
CA ALA A 310 -18.31 10.92 0.69
C ALA A 310 -18.87 9.94 -0.36
N LEU A 311 -19.36 8.77 0.06
CA LEU A 311 -19.91 7.73 -0.82
C LEU A 311 -21.15 8.18 -1.61
N LYS A 312 -21.90 9.17 -1.11
CA LYS A 312 -23.05 9.73 -1.86
C LYS A 312 -22.64 10.49 -3.12
N PHE A 313 -21.44 11.08 -3.12
CA PHE A 313 -20.95 11.94 -4.20
C PHE A 313 -19.81 11.29 -4.99
N ASN A 314 -18.97 10.51 -4.32
CA ASN A 314 -17.90 9.79 -4.97
C ASN A 314 -18.48 8.63 -5.77
N ASN A 315 -18.16 8.61 -7.05
CA ASN A 315 -18.62 7.62 -8.03
C ASN A 315 -17.45 6.84 -8.67
N VAL A 316 -16.31 6.76 -7.99
CA VAL A 316 -15.07 6.16 -8.50
C VAL A 316 -14.53 5.08 -7.56
N LEU A 317 -14.70 5.26 -6.26
CA LEU A 317 -14.21 4.33 -5.26
C LEU A 317 -14.93 2.98 -5.38
N THR A 318 -14.15 1.93 -5.61
CA THR A 318 -14.64 0.55 -5.75
C THR A 318 -14.36 -0.31 -4.52
N SER A 319 -13.34 0.02 -3.74
CA SER A 319 -12.93 -0.76 -2.56
C SER A 319 -12.61 0.17 -1.40
N LEU A 320 -13.30 -0.03 -0.28
CA LEU A 320 -13.09 0.71 0.97
C LEU A 320 -12.87 -0.28 2.12
N ASP A 321 -11.70 -0.20 2.74
CA ASP A 321 -11.39 -0.95 3.96
C ASP A 321 -11.33 -0.01 5.17
N ILE A 322 -12.31 -0.16 6.06
CA ILE A 322 -12.43 0.56 7.33
C ILE A 322 -12.43 -0.43 8.51
N THR A 323 -11.81 -1.59 8.34
CA THR A 323 -11.68 -2.63 9.38
C THR A 323 -11.02 -2.07 10.64
N ASN A 324 -11.54 -2.45 11.80
CA ASN A 324 -11.03 -2.04 13.12
C ASN A 324 -10.78 -0.53 13.30
N ASN A 325 -11.81 0.28 13.08
CA ASN A 325 -11.83 1.74 13.23
C ASN A 325 -12.69 2.25 14.39
N ARG A 326 -13.12 1.37 15.30
CA ARG A 326 -14.03 1.67 16.43
C ARG A 326 -15.40 2.17 15.99
N ILE A 327 -15.88 1.72 14.83
CA ILE A 327 -17.19 2.07 14.27
C ILE A 327 -18.27 1.24 14.99
N THR A 328 -19.22 1.90 15.62
CA THR A 328 -20.31 1.23 16.34
C THR A 328 -21.50 0.94 15.42
N TYR A 329 -22.57 0.38 15.96
CA TYR A 329 -23.82 0.21 15.19
C TYR A 329 -24.40 1.56 14.71
N GLN A 330 -24.13 2.68 15.40
CA GLN A 330 -24.54 4.00 14.94
C GLN A 330 -23.76 4.44 13.69
N GLY A 331 -22.44 4.27 13.69
CA GLY A 331 -21.61 4.54 12.51
C GLY A 331 -21.99 3.65 11.33
N ALA A 332 -22.27 2.36 11.58
CA ALA A 332 -22.79 1.46 10.56
C ALA A 332 -24.14 1.93 9.98
N ALA A 333 -25.01 2.51 10.81
CA ALA A 333 -26.26 3.12 10.33
C ALA A 333 -26.03 4.32 9.40
N TYR A 334 -24.96 5.10 9.63
CA TYR A 334 -24.59 6.17 8.71
C TYR A 334 -24.05 5.60 7.41
N LEU A 335 -23.11 4.66 7.47
CA LEU A 335 -22.56 3.98 6.29
C LEU A 335 -23.68 3.36 5.42
N ALA A 336 -24.67 2.72 6.05
CA ALA A 336 -25.83 2.18 5.36
C ALA A 336 -26.57 3.24 4.51
N LYS A 337 -26.70 4.48 5.00
CA LYS A 337 -27.31 5.57 4.22
C LYS A 337 -26.46 5.99 3.03
N GLY A 338 -25.14 5.94 3.14
CA GLY A 338 -24.23 6.22 2.02
C GLY A 338 -24.28 5.11 0.97
N VAL A 339 -24.17 3.85 1.41
CA VAL A 339 -24.24 2.66 0.54
C VAL A 339 -25.59 2.55 -0.18
N ALA A 340 -26.69 2.98 0.45
CA ALA A 340 -28.01 2.98 -0.17
C ALA A 340 -28.11 3.93 -1.39
N GLU A 341 -27.23 4.93 -1.49
CA GLU A 341 -27.21 5.93 -2.57
C GLU A 341 -26.02 5.75 -3.54
N ASN A 342 -25.06 4.88 -3.21
CA ASN A 342 -23.87 4.64 -4.01
C ASN A 342 -24.03 3.42 -4.95
N ASP A 343 -23.59 3.55 -6.19
CA ASP A 343 -23.69 2.53 -7.25
C ASP A 343 -22.34 2.08 -7.82
N THR A 344 -21.23 2.41 -7.13
CA THR A 344 -19.85 2.20 -7.63
C THR A 344 -18.99 1.36 -6.70
N LEU A 345 -19.24 1.41 -5.39
CA LEU A 345 -18.53 0.65 -4.38
C LEU A 345 -18.85 -0.85 -4.51
N LYS A 346 -17.81 -1.64 -4.75
CA LYS A 346 -17.87 -3.10 -4.90
C LYS A 346 -17.52 -3.86 -3.63
N SER A 347 -16.56 -3.35 -2.86
CA SER A 347 -16.08 -3.99 -1.64
C SER A 347 -16.11 -3.00 -0.49
N LEU A 348 -16.88 -3.33 0.56
CA LEU A 348 -16.89 -2.59 1.81
C LEU A 348 -16.48 -3.53 2.95
N ARG A 349 -15.33 -3.25 3.58
CA ARG A 349 -14.88 -4.01 4.76
C ARG A 349 -15.03 -3.18 6.02
N VAL A 350 -15.90 -3.64 6.91
CA VAL A 350 -16.18 -3.02 8.21
C VAL A 350 -15.91 -3.98 9.37
N GLY A 351 -15.24 -5.11 9.12
CA GLY A 351 -14.95 -6.13 10.12
C GLY A 351 -14.18 -5.59 11.34
N LYS A 352 -14.16 -6.39 12.42
CA LYS A 352 -13.45 -6.05 13.68
C LYS A 352 -13.87 -4.72 14.32
N ASN A 353 -15.02 -4.18 13.93
CA ASN A 353 -15.65 -3.02 14.52
C ASN A 353 -16.84 -3.45 15.39
N PRO A 354 -17.22 -2.68 16.43
CA PRO A 354 -18.42 -2.93 17.22
C PRO A 354 -19.73 -2.60 16.48
N VAL A 355 -19.87 -3.06 15.23
CA VAL A 355 -21.04 -2.88 14.35
C VAL A 355 -22.29 -3.55 14.93
N MET A 356 -22.10 -4.67 15.63
CA MET A 356 -23.16 -5.53 16.19
C MET A 356 -24.14 -6.05 15.12
N MET A 357 -25.08 -6.92 15.52
CA MET A 357 -26.14 -7.39 14.63
C MET A 357 -26.95 -6.24 14.02
N LYS A 358 -27.23 -5.22 14.84
CA LYS A 358 -28.08 -4.10 14.47
C LYS A 358 -27.49 -3.29 13.31
N GLY A 359 -26.19 -3.00 13.36
CA GLY A 359 -25.50 -2.31 12.27
C GLY A 359 -25.37 -3.18 11.02
N ALA A 360 -25.12 -4.48 11.20
CA ALA A 360 -25.08 -5.43 10.09
C ALA A 360 -26.42 -5.48 9.33
N LEU A 361 -27.55 -5.55 10.05
CA LEU A 361 -28.89 -5.53 9.46
C LEU A 361 -29.14 -4.23 8.67
N GLN A 362 -28.70 -3.09 9.19
CA GLN A 362 -28.85 -1.80 8.50
C GLN A 362 -28.04 -1.75 7.20
N LEU A 363 -26.82 -2.30 7.19
CA LEU A 363 -26.01 -2.40 5.98
C LEU A 363 -26.63 -3.35 4.96
N LEU A 364 -27.17 -4.49 5.40
CA LEU A 364 -27.89 -5.43 4.52
C LEU A 364 -29.16 -4.78 3.94
N ASP A 365 -29.91 -4.05 4.76
CA ASP A 365 -31.09 -3.30 4.31
C ASP A 365 -30.75 -2.24 3.26
N ALA A 366 -29.60 -1.57 3.38
CA ALA A 366 -29.14 -0.61 2.39
C ALA A 366 -28.92 -1.28 1.02
N VAL A 367 -28.27 -2.44 0.99
CA VAL A 367 -28.08 -3.24 -0.24
C VAL A 367 -29.44 -3.69 -0.79
N ARG A 368 -30.35 -4.15 0.07
CA ARG A 368 -31.70 -4.59 -0.32
C ARG A 368 -32.54 -3.48 -0.98
N ILE A 369 -32.39 -2.25 -0.51
CA ILE A 369 -33.14 -1.08 -1.01
C ILE A 369 -32.51 -0.54 -2.30
N ASN A 370 -31.18 -0.61 -2.41
CA ASN A 370 -30.46 -0.06 -3.55
C ASN A 370 -30.42 -1.03 -4.74
N SER A 371 -31.39 -0.90 -5.64
CA SER A 371 -31.47 -1.68 -6.89
C SER A 371 -30.28 -1.51 -7.85
N ARG A 372 -29.46 -0.47 -7.69
CA ARG A 372 -28.30 -0.17 -8.55
C ARG A 372 -26.97 -0.42 -7.86
N THR A 373 -26.98 -1.02 -6.67
CA THR A 373 -25.74 -1.26 -5.92
C THR A 373 -24.77 -2.11 -6.75
N ALA A 374 -23.51 -1.69 -6.78
CA ALA A 374 -22.41 -2.49 -7.32
C ALA A 374 -21.73 -3.33 -6.23
N LEU A 375 -22.27 -3.35 -5.00
CA LEU A 375 -21.63 -4.01 -3.87
C LEU A 375 -21.66 -5.52 -4.07
N GLU A 376 -20.47 -6.10 -4.20
CA GLU A 376 -20.20 -7.53 -4.37
C GLU A 376 -19.74 -8.15 -3.04
N LEU A 377 -19.05 -7.38 -2.19
CA LEU A 377 -18.54 -7.86 -0.90
C LEU A 377 -18.87 -6.90 0.24
N LEU A 378 -19.48 -7.45 1.29
CA LEU A 378 -19.59 -6.82 2.60
C LEU A 378 -18.87 -7.68 3.65
N ASP A 379 -17.72 -7.22 4.13
CA ASP A 379 -16.96 -7.90 5.18
C ASP A 379 -17.37 -7.39 6.58
N LEU A 380 -18.03 -8.29 7.32
CA LEU A 380 -18.48 -8.18 8.70
C LEU A 380 -17.75 -9.20 9.61
N THR A 381 -16.47 -9.49 9.33
CA THR A 381 -15.63 -10.35 10.18
C THR A 381 -15.73 -9.91 11.64
N ASP A 382 -15.83 -10.89 12.54
CA ASP A 382 -16.12 -10.76 13.98
C ASP A 382 -17.55 -10.35 14.38
N VAL A 383 -18.48 -10.18 13.43
CA VAL A 383 -19.91 -10.06 13.73
C VAL A 383 -20.58 -11.43 13.66
N LEU A 384 -21.24 -11.83 14.76
CA LEU A 384 -22.11 -13.01 14.78
C LEU A 384 -23.45 -12.64 14.14
N LEU A 385 -23.91 -13.42 13.16
CA LEU A 385 -25.17 -13.23 12.44
C LEU A 385 -26.27 -14.15 12.99
N SER A 386 -27.53 -13.72 12.94
CA SER A 386 -28.65 -14.55 13.42
C SER A 386 -29.21 -15.38 12.27
N PRO A 387 -29.93 -16.48 12.54
CA PRO A 387 -30.59 -17.24 11.48
C PRO A 387 -31.56 -16.38 10.65
N GLU A 388 -32.23 -15.39 11.27
CA GLU A 388 -33.10 -14.44 10.58
C GLU A 388 -32.34 -13.53 9.62
N PHE A 389 -31.10 -13.13 9.99
CA PHE A 389 -30.22 -12.39 9.09
C PHE A 389 -29.90 -13.20 7.83
N ILE A 390 -29.61 -14.50 8.00
CA ILE A 390 -29.29 -15.38 6.87
C ILE A 390 -30.49 -15.53 5.93
N GLN A 391 -31.72 -15.63 6.46
CA GLN A 391 -32.93 -15.63 5.64
C GLN A 391 -33.05 -14.36 4.80
N LEU A 392 -32.81 -13.19 5.42
CA LEU A 392 -32.84 -11.91 4.72
C LEU A 392 -31.72 -11.79 3.68
N LEU A 393 -30.54 -12.36 3.96
CA LEU A 393 -29.43 -12.40 3.01
C LEU A 393 -29.78 -13.21 1.77
N GLU A 394 -30.49 -14.33 1.90
CA GLU A 394 -30.92 -15.11 0.73
C GLU A 394 -31.91 -14.31 -0.14
N GLU A 395 -32.83 -13.54 0.45
CA GLU A 395 -33.70 -12.62 -0.32
C GLU A 395 -32.91 -11.54 -1.09
N VAL A 396 -31.79 -11.07 -0.53
CA VAL A 396 -30.92 -10.09 -1.19
C VAL A 396 -30.14 -10.77 -2.33
N LYS A 397 -29.64 -11.99 -2.13
CA LYS A 397 -28.93 -12.76 -3.15
C LYS A 397 -29.81 -13.13 -4.35
N GLU A 398 -31.11 -13.33 -4.15
CA GLU A 398 -32.06 -13.51 -5.26
C GLU A 398 -32.07 -12.31 -6.22
N LYS A 399 -31.84 -11.09 -5.71
CA LYS A 399 -31.74 -9.87 -6.52
C LYS A 399 -30.32 -9.56 -6.98
N HIS A 400 -29.32 -9.90 -6.15
CA HIS A 400 -27.91 -9.61 -6.35
C HIS A 400 -27.08 -10.90 -6.19
N PRO A 401 -26.98 -11.75 -7.21
CA PRO A 401 -26.38 -13.09 -7.09
C PRO A 401 -24.87 -13.06 -6.76
N ASP A 402 -24.19 -11.98 -7.15
CA ASP A 402 -22.76 -11.80 -6.90
C ASP A 402 -22.45 -11.24 -5.50
N PHE A 403 -23.48 -10.83 -4.74
CA PHE A 403 -23.31 -10.26 -3.40
C PHE A 403 -22.95 -11.30 -2.35
N ARG A 404 -21.84 -11.06 -1.64
CA ARG A 404 -21.26 -11.95 -0.64
C ARG A 404 -21.06 -11.22 0.69
N ILE A 405 -21.26 -11.95 1.78
CA ILE A 405 -21.01 -11.47 3.14
C ILE A 405 -20.01 -12.37 3.83
N GLN A 406 -18.93 -11.77 4.35
CA GLN A 406 -17.97 -12.45 5.20
C GLN A 406 -18.30 -12.14 6.67
N HIS A 407 -18.48 -13.15 7.53
CA HIS A 407 -18.98 -12.94 8.91
C HIS A 407 -18.33 -13.85 9.96
N GLY A 408 -18.38 -13.46 11.24
CA GLY A 408 -17.72 -14.16 12.35
C GLY A 408 -18.34 -15.51 12.76
N GLY A 409 -19.54 -15.80 12.27
CA GLY A 409 -20.28 -17.07 12.48
C GLY A 409 -21.79 -16.82 12.57
N VAL A 410 -22.59 -17.88 12.68
CA VAL A 410 -24.04 -17.80 12.89
C VAL A 410 -24.37 -18.16 14.34
N ALA A 411 -25.15 -17.31 15.01
CA ALA A 411 -25.58 -17.51 16.39
C ALA A 411 -26.57 -18.69 16.49
N GLY A 412 -26.30 -19.64 17.38
CA GLY A 412 -27.16 -20.80 17.63
C GLY A 412 -26.60 -22.12 17.10
N GLU A 413 -25.74 -22.07 16.08
CA GLU A 413 -24.77 -23.14 15.85
C GLU A 413 -23.73 -23.04 16.95
N ILE A 414 -23.28 -24.17 17.52
CA ILE A 414 -22.25 -24.18 18.56
C ILE A 414 -21.15 -23.25 18.08
N ALA A 415 -20.95 -22.15 18.82
CA ALA A 415 -19.88 -21.19 18.56
C ALA A 415 -18.55 -21.87 18.84
N GLN A 416 -18.18 -22.84 18.01
CA GLN A 416 -16.81 -22.93 17.56
C GLN A 416 -16.55 -21.53 17.05
N LYS A 417 -15.79 -20.75 17.81
CA LYS A 417 -14.98 -19.70 17.20
C LYS A 417 -14.38 -20.39 15.99
N ILE A 418 -14.92 -20.13 14.81
CA ILE A 418 -14.31 -20.57 13.58
C ILE A 418 -13.03 -19.76 13.62
N LYS A 419 -11.96 -20.35 14.17
CA LYS A 419 -10.61 -19.94 13.85
C LYS A 419 -10.60 -20.15 12.35
N ARG A 420 -10.91 -19.09 11.59
CA ARG A 420 -10.80 -19.13 10.15
C ARG A 420 -9.37 -19.57 9.90
N ALA A 421 -9.23 -20.83 9.50
CA ALA A 421 -7.94 -21.35 9.13
C ALA A 421 -7.47 -20.46 7.99
N ASN A 422 -6.22 -20.00 8.08
CA ASN A 422 -5.62 -19.21 7.03
C ASN A 422 -5.92 -19.92 5.69
N PRO A 423 -6.44 -19.25 4.65
CA PRO A 423 -6.82 -19.91 3.40
C PRO A 423 -5.68 -20.76 2.83
N MET A 424 -4.43 -20.34 3.05
CA MET A 424 -3.23 -21.11 2.74
C MET A 424 -3.05 -22.39 3.57
N LEU A 425 -3.45 -22.38 4.85
CA LEU A 425 -3.49 -23.59 5.66
C LEU A 425 -4.59 -24.55 5.16
N VAL A 426 -5.75 -24.05 4.76
CA VAL A 426 -6.85 -24.88 4.23
C VAL A 426 -6.43 -25.55 2.93
N LEU A 427 -5.84 -24.79 1.99
CA LEU A 427 -5.28 -25.33 0.76
C LEU A 427 -4.20 -26.38 1.06
N ARG A 428 -3.30 -26.11 2.01
CA ARG A 428 -2.24 -27.06 2.40
C ARG A 428 -2.78 -28.34 3.04
N ASP A 429 -3.77 -28.24 3.91
CA ASP A 429 -4.37 -29.40 4.56
C ASP A 429 -5.16 -30.25 3.57
N ALA A 430 -5.83 -29.62 2.59
CA ALA A 430 -6.47 -30.32 1.48
C ALA A 430 -5.44 -31.07 0.60
N LEU A 431 -4.36 -30.39 0.22
CA LEU A 431 -3.28 -30.99 -0.59
C LEU A 431 -2.54 -32.12 0.14
N ARG A 432 -2.39 -32.03 1.46
CA ARG A 432 -1.86 -33.13 2.29
C ARG A 432 -2.75 -34.37 2.26
N GLN A 433 -4.07 -34.19 2.25
CA GLN A 433 -5.02 -35.30 2.16
C GLN A 433 -4.97 -35.97 0.79
N THR A 434 -4.80 -35.19 -0.28
CA THR A 434 -4.66 -35.71 -1.65
C THR A 434 -3.25 -36.21 -1.99
N HIS A 435 -2.29 -36.12 -1.06
CA HIS A 435 -0.86 -36.48 -1.23
C HIS A 435 -0.13 -35.67 -2.32
N SER A 436 -0.67 -34.53 -2.74
CA SER A 436 -0.06 -33.63 -3.70
C SER A 436 0.76 -32.56 -2.96
N ARG A 437 2.01 -32.31 -3.37
CA ARG A 437 2.78 -31.18 -2.81
C ARG A 437 2.27 -29.88 -3.42
N LEU A 438 2.31 -28.78 -2.66
CA LEU A 438 1.91 -27.45 -3.14
C LEU A 438 2.59 -27.09 -4.46
N ILE A 439 3.89 -27.38 -4.58
CA ILE A 439 4.65 -27.15 -5.80
C ILE A 439 4.22 -28.02 -6.98
N ASP A 440 3.80 -29.27 -6.74
CA ASP A 440 3.37 -30.19 -7.81
C ASP A 440 1.96 -29.82 -8.29
N PHE A 441 1.12 -29.33 -7.38
CA PHE A 441 -0.20 -28.77 -7.68
C PHE A 441 -0.07 -27.61 -8.67
N PHE A 442 0.66 -26.55 -8.31
CA PHE A 442 0.80 -25.38 -9.19
C PHE A 442 1.52 -25.70 -10.51
N LYS A 443 2.56 -26.54 -10.48
CA LYS A 443 3.25 -27.00 -11.71
C LYS A 443 2.38 -27.77 -12.68
N SER A 444 1.31 -28.40 -12.20
CA SER A 444 0.38 -29.12 -13.09
C SER A 444 -0.48 -28.17 -13.95
N PHE A 445 -0.56 -26.89 -13.55
CA PHE A 445 -1.33 -25.84 -14.23
C PHE A 445 -0.44 -24.79 -14.90
N ASP A 446 0.77 -24.59 -14.40
CA ASP A 446 1.79 -23.75 -15.00
C ASP A 446 2.38 -24.40 -16.26
N LYS A 447 1.74 -24.14 -17.41
CA LYS A 447 2.17 -24.64 -18.72
C LYS A 447 3.42 -23.93 -19.25
N GLU A 448 3.72 -22.74 -18.73
CA GLU A 448 4.78 -21.86 -19.23
C GLU A 448 6.07 -21.97 -18.39
N GLY A 449 5.98 -22.56 -17.19
CA GLY A 449 7.10 -22.76 -16.26
C GLY A 449 7.61 -21.46 -15.63
N ASN A 450 6.81 -20.40 -15.64
CA ASN A 450 7.17 -19.06 -15.17
C ASN A 450 6.78 -18.79 -13.71
N LEU A 451 6.26 -19.80 -12.99
CA LEU A 451 5.84 -19.70 -11.59
C LEU A 451 4.61 -18.78 -11.35
N THR A 452 3.84 -18.52 -12.40
CA THR A 452 2.55 -17.82 -12.31
C THR A 452 1.44 -18.71 -12.91
N VAL A 453 0.21 -18.55 -12.41
CA VAL A 453 -0.98 -19.21 -12.98
C VAL A 453 -2.15 -18.24 -12.96
N THR A 454 -3.02 -18.29 -13.97
CA THR A 454 -4.23 -17.45 -13.99
C THR A 454 -5.22 -17.87 -12.90
N VAL A 455 -6.05 -16.94 -12.42
CA VAL A 455 -7.14 -17.21 -11.47
C VAL A 455 -8.09 -18.31 -11.99
N GLU A 456 -8.33 -18.36 -13.30
CA GLU A 456 -9.18 -19.36 -13.94
C GLU A 456 -8.54 -20.76 -13.93
N GLU A 457 -7.25 -20.85 -14.23
CA GLU A 457 -6.50 -22.12 -14.18
C GLU A 457 -6.37 -22.62 -12.75
N PHE A 458 -6.14 -21.73 -11.79
CA PHE A 458 -6.13 -22.08 -10.38
C PHE A 458 -7.48 -22.61 -9.90
N LYS A 459 -8.59 -21.95 -10.29
CA LYS A 459 -9.96 -22.41 -9.97
C LYS A 459 -10.27 -23.77 -10.60
N ALA A 460 -9.86 -23.97 -11.85
CA ALA A 460 -9.97 -25.27 -12.52
C ALA A 460 -9.12 -26.34 -11.83
N GLY A 461 -7.94 -25.97 -11.31
CA GLY A 461 -7.07 -26.87 -10.57
C GLY A 461 -7.63 -27.32 -9.24
N LEU A 462 -8.24 -26.40 -8.47
CA LEU A 462 -8.97 -26.74 -7.25
C LEU A 462 -10.13 -27.71 -7.53
N GLN A 463 -10.87 -27.50 -8.63
CA GLN A 463 -11.94 -28.41 -9.05
C GLN A 463 -11.42 -29.78 -9.49
N ARG A 464 -10.25 -29.85 -10.12
CA ARG A 464 -9.65 -31.10 -10.61
C ARG A 464 -9.12 -31.97 -9.48
N GLU A 465 -8.54 -31.37 -8.45
CA GLU A 465 -8.00 -32.06 -7.28
C GLU A 465 -9.05 -32.25 -6.16
N ASP A 466 -10.33 -32.01 -6.48
CA ASP A 466 -11.48 -32.16 -5.55
C ASP A 466 -11.35 -31.31 -4.28
N ILE A 467 -10.66 -30.16 -4.37
CA ILE A 467 -10.46 -29.22 -3.26
C ILE A 467 -11.63 -28.24 -3.24
N HIS A 468 -12.60 -28.53 -2.39
CA HIS A 468 -13.74 -27.65 -2.16
C HIS A 468 -13.42 -26.57 -1.13
N LEU A 469 -13.11 -25.37 -1.61
CA LEU A 469 -13.07 -24.15 -0.80
C LEU A 469 -14.42 -23.44 -0.89
N ASP A 470 -14.89 -22.89 0.23
CA ASP A 470 -16.04 -21.96 0.23
C ASP A 470 -15.70 -20.75 -0.66
N PRO A 471 -16.65 -20.21 -1.45
CA PRO A 471 -16.48 -18.96 -2.21
C PRO A 471 -15.78 -17.82 -1.46
N ILE A 472 -15.96 -17.71 -0.15
CA ILE A 472 -15.29 -16.70 0.70
C ILE A 472 -13.82 -17.07 0.93
N GLN A 473 -13.52 -18.33 1.23
CA GLN A 473 -12.14 -18.80 1.41
C GLN A 473 -11.35 -18.71 0.10
N LEU A 474 -12.02 -18.99 -1.02
CA LEU A 474 -11.44 -18.86 -2.34
C LEU A 474 -11.10 -17.40 -2.66
N TRP A 475 -11.98 -16.47 -2.30
CA TRP A 475 -11.74 -15.04 -2.49
C TRP A 475 -10.64 -14.48 -1.58
N ASP A 476 -10.64 -14.86 -0.30
CA ASP A 476 -9.57 -14.51 0.64
C ASP A 476 -8.20 -15.06 0.17
N LEU A 477 -8.20 -16.28 -0.38
CA LEU A 477 -7.03 -16.91 -0.96
C LEU A 477 -6.55 -16.17 -2.21
N PHE A 478 -7.46 -15.76 -3.09
CA PHE A 478 -7.13 -14.97 -4.27
C PHE A 478 -6.54 -13.63 -3.89
N ARG A 479 -7.19 -12.86 -3.02
CA ARG A 479 -6.65 -11.57 -2.55
C ARG A 479 -5.27 -11.72 -1.88
N ALA A 480 -5.02 -12.84 -1.21
CA ALA A 480 -3.73 -13.09 -0.59
C ALA A 480 -2.62 -13.41 -1.61
N LEU A 481 -2.99 -13.96 -2.77
CA LEU A 481 -2.09 -14.50 -3.79
C LEU A 481 -1.96 -13.62 -5.05
N ASP A 482 -2.95 -12.78 -5.31
CA ASP A 482 -3.08 -11.79 -6.39
C ASP A 482 -3.29 -10.44 -5.69
N ARG A 483 -2.17 -9.83 -5.27
CA ARG A 483 -2.17 -8.60 -4.45
C ARG A 483 -2.31 -7.34 -5.31
N ASP A 484 -1.91 -7.46 -6.56
CA ASP A 484 -1.89 -6.46 -7.62
C ASP A 484 -3.18 -6.45 -8.46
N GLU A 485 -4.09 -7.40 -8.21
CA GLU A 485 -5.38 -7.56 -8.90
C GLU A 485 -5.21 -7.69 -10.43
N ASP A 486 -4.10 -8.28 -10.87
CA ASP A 486 -3.75 -8.47 -12.29
C ASP A 486 -4.39 -9.74 -12.88
N GLY A 487 -5.03 -10.55 -12.03
CA GLY A 487 -5.68 -11.81 -12.40
C GLY A 487 -4.73 -13.00 -12.48
N MET A 488 -3.48 -12.84 -12.04
CA MET A 488 -2.44 -13.86 -11.99
C MET A 488 -2.07 -14.17 -10.52
N VAL A 489 -1.75 -15.44 -10.27
CA VAL A 489 -1.30 -15.94 -8.96
C VAL A 489 0.17 -16.29 -9.06
N ASN A 490 1.03 -15.49 -8.42
CA ASN A 490 2.46 -15.78 -8.33
C ASN A 490 2.75 -16.71 -7.14
N TYR A 491 3.00 -17.99 -7.43
CA TYR A 491 3.28 -18.99 -6.40
C TYR A 491 4.78 -19.16 -6.12
N GLY A 492 5.65 -18.40 -6.78
CA GLY A 492 7.08 -18.35 -6.50
C GLY A 492 7.39 -17.73 -5.13
N ASP A 493 6.71 -16.64 -4.79
CA ASP A 493 6.84 -15.96 -3.48
C ASP A 493 6.27 -16.79 -2.35
N LEU A 494 5.22 -17.55 -2.64
CA LEU A 494 4.61 -18.49 -1.72
C LEU A 494 5.57 -19.61 -1.29
N LEU A 495 6.37 -20.11 -2.23
CA LEU A 495 7.39 -21.13 -1.97
C LEU A 495 8.58 -20.56 -1.17
N ARG A 496 8.94 -19.28 -1.37
CA ARG A 496 9.94 -18.58 -0.56
C ARG A 496 9.46 -18.42 0.88
N ALA A 497 8.24 -17.91 1.06
CA ALA A 497 7.60 -17.75 2.36
C ALA A 497 7.40 -19.09 3.11
N GLU A 498 7.15 -20.19 2.40
CA GLU A 498 7.05 -21.53 3.01
C GLU A 498 8.36 -21.97 3.68
N ARG A 499 9.50 -21.69 3.04
CA ARG A 499 10.81 -22.03 3.57
C ARG A 499 11.11 -21.23 4.84
N GLU A 500 10.76 -19.95 4.86
CA GLU A 500 10.96 -19.06 6.01
C GLU A 500 10.04 -19.42 7.17
N MET A 501 8.74 -19.64 6.91
CA MET A 501 7.77 -20.05 7.94
C MET A 501 8.14 -21.38 8.61
N LEU A 502 8.65 -22.35 7.84
CA LEU A 502 9.10 -23.63 8.40
C LEU A 502 10.34 -23.47 9.29
N LEU A 503 11.26 -22.57 8.94
CA LEU A 503 12.43 -22.23 9.75
C LEU A 503 12.02 -21.52 11.04
N GLU A 504 11.08 -20.57 10.97
CA GLU A 504 10.56 -19.86 12.14
C GLU A 504 9.78 -20.79 13.08
N LYS A 505 8.93 -21.67 12.54
CA LYS A 505 8.19 -22.65 13.34
C LYS A 505 9.14 -23.60 14.06
N TRP A 506 10.16 -24.10 13.35
CA TRP A 506 11.19 -24.94 13.95
C TRP A 506 11.98 -24.19 15.04
N ALA A 507 12.33 -22.93 14.82
CA ALA A 507 13.01 -22.10 15.81
C ALA A 507 12.16 -21.88 17.07
N LYS A 508 10.86 -21.62 16.90
CA LYS A 508 9.91 -21.43 18.00
C LYS A 508 9.70 -22.71 18.81
N GLU A 509 9.44 -23.84 18.15
CA GLU A 509 9.28 -25.14 18.82
C GLU A 509 10.58 -25.54 19.57
N HIS A 510 11.74 -25.22 19.00
CA HIS A 510 13.02 -25.45 19.65
C HIS A 510 13.19 -24.60 20.93
N GLN A 511 12.77 -23.32 20.86
CA GLN A 511 12.86 -22.39 21.98
C GLN A 511 11.87 -22.71 23.11
N GLU A 512 10.64 -23.13 22.78
CA GLU A 512 9.66 -23.62 23.75
C GLU A 512 10.16 -24.88 24.47
N ARG A 513 10.83 -25.79 23.76
CA ARG A 513 11.46 -26.97 24.36
C ARG A 513 12.56 -26.60 25.36
N LEU A 514 13.40 -25.62 25.00
CA LEU A 514 14.47 -25.12 25.88
C LEU A 514 13.90 -24.45 27.13
N GLN A 515 12.82 -23.68 27.00
CA GLN A 515 12.13 -23.07 28.14
C GLN A 515 11.52 -24.13 29.06
N ALA A 516 10.84 -25.14 28.51
CA ALA A 516 10.27 -26.24 29.29
C ALA A 516 11.35 -27.04 30.05
N GLU A 517 12.51 -27.30 29.43
CA GLU A 517 13.65 -27.93 30.09
C GLU A 517 14.22 -27.05 31.21
N GLN A 518 14.28 -25.74 31.01
CA GLN A 518 14.77 -24.79 32.01
C GLN A 518 13.82 -24.67 33.21
N GLU A 519 12.51 -24.62 32.97
CA GLU A 519 11.47 -24.63 34.01
C GLU A 519 11.45 -25.93 34.79
N SER A 520 11.61 -27.08 34.11
CA SER A 520 11.70 -28.39 34.76
C SER A 520 12.92 -28.47 35.69
N ARG A 521 14.07 -27.94 35.27
CA ARG A 521 15.29 -27.87 36.11
C ARG A 521 15.12 -26.95 37.32
N ILE A 522 14.43 -25.82 37.17
CA ILE A 522 14.13 -24.91 38.29
C ILE A 522 13.17 -25.58 39.28
N HIS A 523 12.15 -26.28 38.77
CA HIS A 523 11.21 -27.01 39.61
C HIS A 523 11.88 -28.15 40.39
N GLU A 524 12.78 -28.90 39.75
CA GLU A 524 13.54 -29.98 40.40
C GLU A 524 14.56 -29.45 41.43
N ALA A 525 15.14 -28.26 41.20
CA ALA A 525 16.00 -27.59 42.18
C ALA A 525 15.23 -27.09 43.41
N LEU A 526 14.04 -26.52 43.21
CA LEU A 526 13.15 -26.08 44.30
C LEU A 526 12.65 -27.25 45.16
N LEU A 527 12.39 -28.41 44.56
CA LEU A 527 12.01 -29.63 45.29
C LEU A 527 13.16 -30.16 46.16
N LYS A 528 14.41 -30.04 45.70
CA LYS A 528 15.61 -30.43 46.47
C LYS A 528 15.95 -29.47 47.62
N GLU A 529 15.49 -28.22 47.59
CA GLU A 529 15.65 -27.28 48.71
C GLU A 529 14.57 -27.46 49.81
N LEU A 530 13.49 -28.21 49.51
CA LEU A 530 12.39 -28.49 50.42
C LEU A 530 12.51 -29.84 51.16
N GLU A 531 13.45 -30.70 50.75
CA GLU A 531 13.88 -31.92 51.46
C GLU A 531 15.08 -31.63 52.36
#